data_AF-A0A832DVG6-F1
#
_entry.id   AF-A0A832DVG6-F1
#
_cell.length_a   1.000
_cell.length_b   1.000
_cell.length_c   1.000
_cell.angle_alpha   90.00
_cell.angle_beta   90.00
_cell.angle_gamma   90.00
#
_symmetry.space_group_name_H-M   'P 1'
#
loop_
_entity.id
_entity.type
_entity.pdbx_description
1 polymer ?
#
loop_
_entity_poly.entity_id
_entity_poly.type
_entity_poly.pdbx_seq_one_letter_code
_entity_poly.pdbx_strand_id
1 'polypeptide(L)'
;MELTREEEEILDGKRGEELAKVLEVIVKVGEALEAKRLVNVTHAHISGISYKNIGDAGLEFIEKLASSNLRVSISATVNPAGMDLKKWMNMGVKQDFAEKQLRILDSLRKLGFKMLLSCTPYLYEKIPPSSQVAWAESNAVLYANSILNLYTNREGGPLALLEAIAGKAPLYGYRLEENRQPGLVIDFSDIKGTVKERELYQAVGYYVGTVA
;
A
#
# COMPACT_ATOMS: atom_id res chain seq x y z
N MET A 1 -4.71 22.30 -3.64
CA MET A 1 -3.47 21.71 -3.10
C MET A 1 -2.26 22.46 -3.67
N GLU A 2 -1.19 22.66 -2.91
CA GLU A 2 0.07 23.27 -3.38
C GLU A 2 0.93 22.22 -4.10
N LEU A 3 1.32 22.52 -5.34
CA LEU A 3 2.15 21.65 -6.17
C LEU A 3 3.53 22.26 -6.37
N THR A 4 4.54 21.40 -6.45
CA THR A 4 5.88 21.78 -6.87
C THR A 4 5.91 21.98 -8.39
N ARG A 5 6.91 22.73 -8.88
CA ARG A 5 7.13 22.88 -10.31
C ARG A 5 7.30 21.54 -11.05
N GLU A 6 7.93 20.55 -10.44
CA GLU A 6 8.07 19.21 -11.04
C GLU A 6 6.69 18.55 -11.22
N GLU A 7 5.81 18.66 -10.23
CA GLU A 7 4.45 18.09 -10.27
C GLU A 7 3.58 18.82 -11.31
N GLU A 8 3.67 20.14 -11.40
CA GLU A 8 3.01 20.93 -12.46
C GLU A 8 3.51 20.53 -13.85
N GLU A 9 4.83 20.36 -14.04
CA GLU A 9 5.41 19.91 -15.31
C GLU A 9 4.94 18.49 -15.70
N ILE A 10 4.71 17.60 -14.73
CA ILE A 10 4.12 16.28 -14.97
C ILE A 10 2.67 16.43 -15.42
N LEU A 11 1.85 17.24 -14.74
CA LEU A 11 0.44 17.46 -15.08
C LEU A 11 0.28 18.13 -16.46
N ASP A 12 1.20 19.02 -16.84
CA ASP A 12 1.29 19.61 -18.18
C ASP A 12 1.65 18.59 -19.28
N GLY A 13 1.92 17.32 -18.92
CA GLY A 13 2.27 16.26 -19.86
C GLY A 13 3.72 16.26 -20.32
N LYS A 14 4.60 17.12 -19.76
CA LYS A 14 6.02 17.20 -20.18
C LYS A 14 6.81 15.92 -19.90
N ARG A 15 6.31 15.07 -18.99
CA ARG A 15 6.87 13.74 -18.68
C ARG A 15 6.00 12.58 -19.20
N GLY A 16 5.10 12.86 -20.14
CA GLY A 16 4.22 11.88 -20.78
C GLY A 16 2.78 11.89 -20.23
N GLU A 17 1.81 11.73 -21.12
CA GLU A 17 0.38 11.83 -20.80
C GLU A 17 -0.10 10.78 -19.79
N GLU A 18 0.42 9.56 -19.86
CA GLU A 18 0.02 8.50 -18.93
C GLU A 18 0.50 8.80 -17.50
N LEU A 19 1.67 9.40 -17.32
CA LEU A 19 2.14 9.83 -16.00
C LEU A 19 1.35 11.04 -15.50
N ALA A 20 0.94 11.95 -16.40
CA ALA A 20 0.07 13.07 -16.06
C ALA A 20 -1.27 12.57 -15.48
N LYS A 21 -1.91 11.58 -16.13
CA LYS A 21 -3.15 10.94 -15.63
C LYS A 21 -2.97 10.28 -14.27
N VAL A 22 -1.84 9.59 -14.05
CA VAL A 22 -1.50 8.99 -12.76
C VAL A 22 -1.43 10.06 -11.67
N LEU A 23 -0.68 11.14 -11.92
CA LEU A 23 -0.52 12.21 -10.95
C LEU A 23 -1.83 12.98 -10.73
N GLU A 24 -2.63 13.19 -11.77
CA GLU A 24 -3.95 13.84 -11.68
C GLU A 24 -4.87 13.09 -10.69
N VAL A 25 -4.89 11.76 -10.74
CA VAL A 25 -5.67 10.95 -9.78
C VAL A 25 -5.17 11.16 -8.35
N ILE A 26 -3.85 11.12 -8.12
CA ILE A 26 -3.25 11.35 -6.80
C ILE A 26 -3.60 12.75 -6.29
N VAL A 27 -3.56 13.76 -7.17
CA VAL A 27 -3.93 15.14 -6.86
C VAL A 27 -5.38 15.25 -6.45
N LYS A 28 -6.31 14.69 -7.24
CA LYS A 28 -7.75 14.71 -6.93
C LYS A 28 -8.07 13.99 -5.61
N VAL A 29 -7.41 12.87 -5.34
CA VAL A 29 -7.53 12.17 -4.06
C VAL A 29 -7.01 13.05 -2.92
N GLY A 30 -5.86 13.70 -3.10
CA GLY A 30 -5.31 14.65 -2.14
C GLY A 30 -6.26 15.81 -1.84
N GLU A 31 -6.86 16.40 -2.87
CA GLU A 31 -7.86 17.48 -2.71
C GLU A 31 -9.11 17.01 -1.96
N ALA A 32 -9.63 15.81 -2.28
CA ALA A 32 -10.77 15.23 -1.59
C ALA A 32 -10.48 14.92 -0.11
N LEU A 33 -9.21 14.73 0.24
CA LEU A 33 -8.72 14.48 1.61
C LEU A 33 -8.16 15.73 2.27
N GLU A 34 -8.35 16.91 1.67
CA GLU A 34 -7.88 18.20 2.16
C GLU A 34 -6.36 18.26 2.39
N ALA A 35 -5.60 17.46 1.65
CA ALA A 35 -4.14 17.46 1.69
C ALA A 35 -3.60 18.80 1.19
N LYS A 36 -2.71 19.42 1.97
CA LYS A 36 -2.12 20.71 1.60
C LYS A 36 -1.16 20.61 0.42
N ARG A 37 -0.44 19.50 0.30
CA ARG A 37 0.59 19.24 -0.73
C ARG A 37 0.81 17.74 -0.90
N LEU A 38 1.61 17.37 -1.91
CA LEU A 38 2.15 16.02 -2.04
C LEU A 38 3.48 15.88 -1.28
N VAL A 39 3.84 14.64 -0.94
CA VAL A 39 5.15 14.27 -0.39
C VAL A 39 5.78 13.15 -1.21
N ASN A 40 7.11 13.15 -1.27
CA ASN A 40 7.86 12.04 -1.85
C ASN A 40 7.70 10.81 -0.96
N VAL A 41 7.39 9.67 -1.57
CA VAL A 41 7.40 8.37 -0.91
C VAL A 41 8.65 7.60 -1.32
N THR A 42 9.23 6.82 -0.41
CA THR A 42 10.49 6.09 -0.67
C THR A 42 10.26 4.61 -0.99
N HIS A 43 9.09 4.08 -0.66
CA HIS A 43 8.70 2.69 -0.91
C HIS A 43 7.18 2.53 -1.00
N ALA A 44 6.71 1.57 -1.80
CA ALA A 44 5.31 1.17 -1.86
C ALA A 44 5.11 -0.32 -1.58
N HIS A 45 4.02 -0.68 -0.90
CA HIS A 45 3.57 -2.06 -0.76
C HIS A 45 2.09 -2.16 -1.09
N ILE A 46 1.79 -2.64 -2.31
CA ILE A 46 0.42 -2.66 -2.81
C ILE A 46 -0.31 -3.92 -2.32
N SER A 47 -1.56 -3.73 -1.92
CA SER A 47 -2.46 -4.79 -1.43
C SER A 47 -3.71 -4.87 -2.29
N GLY A 48 -4.58 -5.84 -2.00
CA GLY A 48 -5.84 -5.98 -2.72
C GLY A 48 -5.72 -6.45 -4.16
N ILE A 49 -4.58 -7.00 -4.58
CA ILE A 49 -4.29 -7.44 -5.95
C ILE A 49 -4.87 -8.82 -6.33
N SER A 50 -5.74 -9.37 -5.48
CA SER A 50 -6.41 -10.63 -5.78
C SER A 50 -7.45 -10.41 -6.87
N TYR A 51 -7.48 -11.29 -7.87
CA TYR A 51 -8.55 -11.28 -8.88
C TYR A 51 -9.94 -11.41 -8.23
N LYS A 52 -10.05 -12.10 -7.09
CA LYS A 52 -11.29 -12.19 -6.31
C LYS A 52 -11.81 -10.81 -5.87
N ASN A 53 -10.89 -9.90 -5.55
CA ASN A 53 -11.22 -8.60 -4.99
C ASN A 53 -11.46 -7.56 -6.09
N ILE A 54 -10.66 -7.60 -7.16
CA ILE A 54 -10.63 -6.54 -8.17
C ILE A 54 -11.40 -6.88 -9.45
N GLY A 55 -11.68 -8.17 -9.69
CA GLY A 55 -12.38 -8.66 -10.87
C GLY A 55 -11.71 -8.27 -12.19
N ASP A 56 -12.47 -8.35 -13.27
CA ASP A 56 -11.99 -8.03 -14.62
C ASP A 56 -11.63 -6.55 -14.74
N ALA A 57 -12.39 -5.63 -14.13
CA ALA A 57 -12.11 -4.20 -14.17
C ALA A 57 -10.74 -3.84 -13.59
N GLY A 58 -10.36 -4.45 -12.46
CA GLY A 58 -9.04 -4.23 -11.89
C GLY A 58 -7.92 -4.88 -12.67
N LEU A 59 -8.16 -6.06 -13.24
CA LEU A 59 -7.20 -6.71 -14.16
C LEU A 59 -6.94 -5.81 -15.38
N GLU A 60 -8.00 -5.35 -16.06
CA GLU A 60 -7.91 -4.47 -17.23
C GLU A 60 -7.21 -3.15 -16.90
N PHE A 61 -7.49 -2.58 -15.72
CA PHE A 61 -6.81 -1.37 -15.25
C PHE A 61 -5.29 -1.58 -15.11
N ILE A 62 -4.87 -2.66 -14.46
CA ILE A 62 -3.44 -2.96 -14.26
C ILE A 62 -2.77 -3.30 -15.59
N GLU A 63 -3.43 -4.05 -16.47
CA GLU A 63 -2.93 -4.37 -17.82
C GLU A 63 -2.77 -3.11 -18.68
N LYS A 64 -3.74 -2.19 -18.62
CA LYS A 64 -3.66 -0.91 -19.32
C LYS A 64 -2.43 -0.11 -18.87
N LEU A 65 -2.21 0.00 -17.56
CA LEU A 65 -1.01 0.65 -17.03
C LEU A 65 0.26 -0.06 -17.50
N ALA A 66 0.31 -1.39 -17.45
CA ALA A 66 1.47 -2.18 -17.87
C ALA A 66 1.74 -2.13 -19.38
N SER A 67 0.73 -1.83 -20.20
CA SER A 67 0.85 -1.66 -21.65
C SER A 67 1.44 -0.29 -22.06
N SER A 68 1.45 0.67 -21.13
CA SER A 68 2.11 1.97 -21.32
C SER A 68 3.62 1.88 -21.06
N ASN A 69 4.32 3.00 -21.24
CA ASN A 69 5.74 3.13 -20.89
C ASN A 69 5.98 3.38 -19.39
N LEU A 70 4.94 3.29 -18.55
CA LEU A 70 5.05 3.50 -17.11
C LEU A 70 5.87 2.39 -16.42
N ARG A 71 6.58 2.82 -15.37
CA ARG A 71 7.28 1.97 -14.42
C ARG A 71 7.14 2.59 -13.03
N VAL A 72 7.28 1.78 -12.00
CA VAL A 72 7.46 2.29 -10.64
C VAL A 72 8.71 3.16 -10.57
N SER A 73 8.59 4.35 -9.98
CA SER A 73 9.72 5.26 -9.77
C SER A 73 10.44 5.01 -8.44
N ILE A 74 9.85 4.19 -7.57
CA ILE A 74 10.36 3.82 -6.25
C ILE A 74 10.36 2.30 -6.08
N SER A 75 11.10 1.78 -5.09
CA SER A 75 11.04 0.34 -4.77
C SER A 75 9.62 -0.02 -4.33
N ALA A 76 9.04 -1.02 -4.97
CA ALA A 76 7.66 -1.42 -4.71
C ALA A 76 7.51 -2.94 -4.65
N THR A 77 6.77 -3.41 -3.66
CA THR A 77 6.48 -4.84 -3.44
C THR A 77 4.98 -5.11 -3.47
N VAL A 78 4.63 -6.38 -3.59
CA VAL A 78 3.25 -6.84 -3.77
C VAL A 78 2.84 -7.76 -2.61
N ASN A 79 1.64 -7.55 -2.06
CA ASN A 79 0.99 -8.44 -1.09
C ASN A 79 0.70 -9.83 -1.72
N PRO A 80 0.31 -10.89 -0.98
CA PRO A 80 0.02 -12.19 -1.56
C PRO A 80 -1.02 -12.12 -2.67
N ALA A 81 -0.82 -12.98 -3.66
CA ALA A 81 -1.80 -13.26 -4.69
C ALA A 81 -3.04 -13.95 -4.10
N GLY A 82 -4.14 -13.97 -4.86
CA GLY A 82 -5.35 -14.70 -4.48
C GLY A 82 -5.22 -16.23 -4.43
N MET A 83 -4.02 -16.78 -4.65
CA MET A 83 -3.75 -18.22 -4.68
C MET A 83 -2.25 -18.51 -4.48
N ASP A 84 -1.94 -19.76 -4.12
CA ASP A 84 -0.57 -20.29 -4.17
C ASP A 84 -0.12 -20.46 -5.63
N LEU A 85 1.03 -19.87 -6.01
CA LEU A 85 1.47 -19.88 -7.41
C LEU A 85 1.91 -21.25 -7.95
N LYS A 86 2.20 -22.22 -7.07
CA LYS A 86 2.71 -23.55 -7.43
C LYS A 86 1.66 -24.64 -7.21
N LYS A 87 0.85 -24.52 -6.16
CA LYS A 87 -0.07 -25.57 -5.69
C LYS A 87 -1.55 -25.26 -5.94
N TRP A 88 -1.89 -24.16 -6.61
CA TRP A 88 -3.29 -23.76 -6.82
C TRP A 88 -4.17 -24.88 -7.40
N MET A 89 -3.64 -25.70 -8.33
CA MET A 89 -4.36 -26.85 -8.88
C MET A 89 -4.71 -27.88 -7.79
N ASN A 90 -3.75 -28.25 -6.95
CA ASN A 90 -3.95 -29.19 -5.84
C ASN A 90 -4.88 -28.63 -4.76
N MET A 91 -4.99 -27.30 -4.67
CA MET A 91 -5.91 -26.61 -3.76
C MET A 91 -7.30 -26.41 -4.36
N GLY A 92 -7.56 -26.92 -5.57
CA GLY A 92 -8.87 -26.84 -6.23
C GLY A 92 -9.22 -25.44 -6.74
N VAL A 93 -8.22 -24.56 -6.95
CA VAL A 93 -8.46 -23.24 -7.55
C VAL A 93 -8.82 -23.42 -9.03
N LYS A 94 -9.89 -22.76 -9.47
CA LYS A 94 -10.35 -22.83 -10.87
C LYS A 94 -9.30 -22.25 -11.83
N GLN A 95 -9.13 -22.88 -12.99
CA GLN A 95 -8.14 -22.47 -13.99
C GLN A 95 -8.35 -21.01 -14.46
N ASP A 96 -9.59 -20.59 -14.77
CA ASP A 96 -9.90 -19.20 -15.17
C ASP A 96 -9.44 -18.18 -14.12
N PHE A 97 -9.67 -18.47 -12.83
CA PHE A 97 -9.20 -17.62 -11.74
C PHE A 97 -7.67 -17.55 -11.73
N ALA A 98 -7.00 -18.69 -11.88
CA ALA A 98 -5.55 -18.78 -11.84
C ALA A 98 -4.90 -18.01 -13.00
N GLU A 99 -5.42 -18.17 -14.22
CA GLU A 99 -4.93 -17.46 -15.41
C GLU A 99 -5.07 -15.94 -15.25
N LYS A 100 -6.23 -15.46 -14.79
CA LYS A 100 -6.44 -14.03 -14.54
C LYS A 100 -5.56 -13.50 -13.41
N GLN A 101 -5.40 -14.25 -12.33
CA GLN A 101 -4.49 -13.87 -11.24
C GLN A 101 -3.03 -13.78 -11.72
N LEU A 102 -2.58 -14.69 -12.58
CA LEU A 102 -1.23 -14.67 -13.15
C LEU A 102 -1.03 -13.48 -14.09
N ARG A 103 -2.04 -13.10 -14.88
CA ARG A 103 -2.01 -11.89 -15.72
C ARG A 103 -1.85 -10.61 -14.90
N ILE A 104 -2.51 -10.52 -13.74
CA ILE A 104 -2.31 -9.40 -12.79
C ILE A 104 -0.84 -9.34 -12.37
N LEU A 105 -0.27 -10.46 -11.91
CA LEU A 105 1.11 -10.50 -11.43
C LEU A 105 2.13 -10.20 -12.53
N ASP A 106 1.88 -10.68 -13.76
CA ASP A 106 2.74 -10.37 -14.91
C ASP A 106 2.72 -8.88 -15.26
N SER A 107 1.54 -8.26 -15.21
CA SER A 107 1.39 -6.83 -15.46
C SER A 107 2.09 -5.98 -14.38
N LEU A 108 1.96 -6.37 -13.11
CA LEU A 108 2.70 -5.73 -12.01
C LEU A 108 4.22 -5.92 -12.16
N ARG A 109 4.67 -7.10 -12.57
CA ARG A 109 6.10 -7.35 -12.85
C ARG A 109 6.60 -6.48 -14.00
N LYS A 110 5.82 -6.35 -15.08
CA LYS A 110 6.13 -5.44 -16.20
C LYS A 110 6.27 -4.02 -15.70
N LEU A 111 5.38 -3.54 -14.84
CA LEU A 111 5.48 -2.21 -14.20
C LEU A 111 6.71 -2.04 -13.29
N GLY A 112 7.43 -3.12 -12.95
CA GLY A 112 8.66 -3.07 -12.14
C GLY A 112 8.46 -3.44 -10.67
N PHE A 113 7.28 -3.94 -10.28
CA PHE A 113 7.06 -4.40 -8.91
C PHE A 113 7.84 -5.68 -8.61
N LYS A 114 8.37 -5.78 -7.38
CA LYS A 114 8.95 -7.00 -6.83
C LYS A 114 7.84 -7.92 -6.31
N MET A 115 7.79 -9.15 -6.81
CA MET A 115 6.81 -10.17 -6.40
C MET A 115 7.18 -10.78 -5.03
N LEU A 116 7.14 -9.96 -3.98
CA LEU A 116 7.38 -10.41 -2.61
C LEU A 116 6.30 -11.39 -2.14
N LEU A 117 5.04 -11.09 -2.46
CA LEU A 117 3.86 -11.92 -2.17
C LEU A 117 3.74 -12.26 -0.67
N SER A 118 3.90 -11.25 0.18
CA SER A 118 3.83 -11.38 1.64
C SER A 118 3.09 -10.19 2.25
N CYS A 119 2.27 -10.45 3.28
CA CYS A 119 1.59 -9.43 4.07
C CYS A 119 2.48 -8.81 5.15
N THR A 120 3.73 -9.27 5.27
CA THR A 120 4.69 -8.76 6.24
C THR A 120 5.90 -8.15 5.54
N PRO A 121 5.73 -7.10 4.71
CA PRO A 121 6.82 -6.51 3.94
C PRO A 121 7.95 -6.00 4.84
N TYR A 122 7.62 -5.56 6.06
CA TYR A 122 8.55 -5.10 7.09
C TYR A 122 9.56 -6.16 7.57
N LEU A 123 9.35 -7.44 7.27
CA LEU A 123 10.35 -8.49 7.55
C LEU A 123 11.42 -8.60 6.47
N TYR A 124 11.18 -8.04 5.28
CA TYR A 124 12.02 -8.21 4.09
C TYR A 124 12.60 -6.88 3.59
N GLU A 125 11.86 -5.79 3.77
CA GLU A 125 12.25 -4.46 3.31
C GLU A 125 12.79 -3.63 4.49
N LYS A 126 14.03 -3.14 4.35
CA LYS A 126 14.65 -2.23 5.33
C LYS A 126 14.48 -0.80 4.87
N ILE A 127 13.57 -0.07 5.51
CA ILE A 127 13.27 1.32 5.20
C ILE A 127 13.81 2.22 6.32
N PRO A 128 14.51 3.32 6.00
CA PRO A 128 14.97 4.26 7.01
C PRO A 128 13.81 4.83 7.84
N PRO A 129 13.95 4.95 9.17
CA PRO A 129 12.97 5.64 10.01
C PRO A 129 12.69 7.05 9.50
N SER A 130 11.51 7.55 9.81
CA SER A 130 10.95 8.81 9.34
C SER A 130 10.67 8.92 7.83
N SER A 131 10.78 7.81 7.09
CA SER A 131 10.40 7.81 5.68
C SER A 131 8.88 7.85 5.50
N GLN A 132 8.44 8.53 4.45
CA GLN A 132 7.08 8.45 3.92
C GLN A 132 7.00 7.24 2.98
N VAL A 133 6.01 6.37 3.17
CA VAL A 133 5.80 5.16 2.35
C VAL A 133 4.34 5.06 1.90
N ALA A 134 4.06 4.28 0.86
CA ALA A 134 2.71 4.03 0.33
C ALA A 134 2.33 2.56 0.56
N TRP A 135 1.86 2.23 1.77
CA TRP A 135 1.54 0.84 2.15
C TRP A 135 0.03 0.66 2.28
N ALA A 136 -0.50 -0.34 1.58
CA ALA A 136 -1.94 -0.61 1.54
C ALA A 136 -2.37 -1.84 2.37
N GLU A 137 -1.42 -2.63 2.88
CA GLU A 137 -1.72 -3.78 3.74
C GLU A 137 -1.95 -3.32 5.19
N SER A 138 -3.15 -3.58 5.71
CA SER A 138 -3.61 -3.33 7.08
C SER A 138 -2.60 -3.60 8.20
N ASN A 139 -2.03 -4.81 8.35
CA ASN A 139 -1.09 -5.08 9.44
C ASN A 139 0.24 -4.34 9.24
N ALA A 140 0.67 -4.21 7.98
CA ALA A 140 1.89 -3.52 7.60
C ALA A 140 1.79 -2.02 7.89
N VAL A 141 0.63 -1.39 7.66
CA VAL A 141 0.37 0.02 7.99
C VAL A 141 0.50 0.27 9.50
N LEU A 142 -0.06 -0.63 10.33
CA LEU A 142 0.08 -0.55 11.78
C LEU A 142 1.53 -0.70 12.21
N TYR A 143 2.24 -1.69 11.67
CA TYR A 143 3.64 -1.94 12.01
C TYR A 143 4.56 -0.79 11.56
N ALA A 144 4.31 -0.24 10.37
CA ALA A 144 5.03 0.89 9.81
C ALA A 144 4.94 2.12 10.73
N ASN A 145 3.72 2.52 11.11
CA ASN A 145 3.53 3.68 11.97
C ASN A 145 4.03 3.44 13.40
N SER A 146 3.65 2.31 14.02
CA SER A 146 3.86 2.11 15.46
C SER A 146 5.24 1.57 15.84
N ILE A 147 5.89 0.79 14.97
CA ILE A 147 7.14 0.09 15.32
C ILE A 147 8.32 0.64 14.53
N LEU A 148 8.14 0.90 13.23
CA LEU A 148 9.24 1.32 12.36
C LEU A 148 9.45 2.84 12.30
N ASN A 149 8.54 3.61 12.90
CA ASN A 149 8.51 5.07 12.77
C ASN A 149 8.50 5.52 11.29
N LEU A 150 7.66 4.87 10.47
CA LEU A 150 7.38 5.26 9.10
C LEU A 150 6.05 6.01 9.03
N TYR A 151 5.85 6.77 7.96
CA TYR A 151 4.64 7.55 7.74
C TYR A 151 3.86 7.00 6.54
N THR A 152 2.65 6.51 6.80
CA THR A 152 1.73 6.03 5.77
C THR A 152 0.31 6.06 6.31
N ASN A 153 -0.65 6.38 5.44
CA ASN A 153 -2.05 6.09 5.73
C ASN A 153 -2.37 4.64 5.35
N ARG A 154 -3.60 4.21 5.62
CA ARG A 154 -4.13 2.98 5.03
C ARG A 154 -4.49 3.26 3.57
N GLU A 155 -3.47 3.25 2.71
CA GLU A 155 -3.65 3.58 1.31
C GLU A 155 -4.55 2.55 0.61
N GLY A 156 -5.40 3.02 -0.30
CA GLY A 156 -6.19 2.12 -1.14
C GLY A 156 -5.29 1.36 -2.12
N GLY A 157 -5.62 0.11 -2.45
CA GLY A 157 -4.81 -0.73 -3.36
C GLY A 157 -4.46 -0.03 -4.69
N PRO A 158 -5.44 0.51 -5.44
CA PRO A 158 -5.18 1.27 -6.66
C PRO A 158 -4.36 2.54 -6.43
N LEU A 159 -4.59 3.26 -5.31
CA LEU A 159 -3.85 4.48 -5.00
C LEU A 159 -2.37 4.16 -4.75
N ALA A 160 -2.06 3.19 -3.88
CA ALA A 160 -0.69 2.78 -3.60
C ALA A 160 0.08 2.32 -4.86
N LEU A 161 -0.63 1.75 -5.85
CA LEU A 161 -0.06 1.42 -7.16
C LEU A 161 0.33 2.67 -7.94
N LEU A 162 -0.54 3.67 -7.98
CA LEU A 162 -0.28 4.95 -8.65
C LEU A 162 0.81 5.74 -7.93
N GLU A 163 0.82 5.74 -6.60
CA GLU A 163 1.85 6.36 -5.76
C GLU A 163 3.22 5.71 -5.97
N ALA A 164 3.27 4.38 -6.22
CA ALA A 164 4.50 3.69 -6.59
C ALA A 164 5.04 4.13 -7.96
N ILE A 165 4.15 4.45 -8.91
CA ILE A 165 4.51 4.95 -10.24
C ILE A 165 4.99 6.39 -10.14
N ALA A 166 4.23 7.27 -9.49
CA ALA A 166 4.57 8.69 -9.38
C ALA A 166 5.68 8.99 -8.38
N GLY A 167 5.88 8.15 -7.37
CA GLY A 167 6.79 8.43 -6.25
C GLY A 167 6.25 9.51 -5.30
N LYS A 168 4.95 9.78 -5.36
CA LYS A 168 4.26 10.86 -4.66
C LYS A 168 3.02 10.33 -3.95
N ALA A 169 2.72 10.86 -2.78
CA ALA A 169 1.48 10.60 -2.03
C ALA A 169 0.92 11.89 -1.43
N PRO A 170 -0.39 12.01 -1.22
CA PRO A 170 -0.97 13.19 -0.56
C PRO A 170 -0.54 13.28 0.91
N LEU A 171 -0.18 14.47 1.38
CA LEU A 171 0.19 14.71 2.78
C LEU A 171 -1.05 14.98 3.64
N TYR A 172 -1.56 13.94 4.29
CA TYR A 172 -2.71 14.00 5.20
C TYR A 172 -2.66 12.88 6.25
N GLY A 173 -3.56 12.92 7.23
CA GLY A 173 -3.74 11.82 8.18
C GLY A 173 -2.47 11.49 8.97
N TYR A 174 -2.10 10.22 9.05
CA TYR A 174 -0.93 9.73 9.78
C TYR A 174 0.42 10.07 9.13
N ARG A 175 0.41 10.75 7.97
CA ARG A 175 1.63 11.35 7.39
C ARG A 175 2.04 12.65 8.06
N LEU A 176 1.14 13.23 8.87
CA LEU A 176 1.34 14.44 9.65
C LEU A 176 1.69 14.06 11.09
N GLU A 177 2.72 14.70 11.66
CA GLU A 177 3.23 14.36 13.00
C GLU A 177 2.22 14.69 14.08
N GLU A 178 1.51 15.81 13.92
CA GLU A 178 0.46 16.27 14.82
C GLU A 178 -0.69 15.26 14.98
N ASN A 179 -0.93 14.42 13.96
CA ASN A 179 -1.99 13.42 13.96
C ASN A 179 -1.58 12.07 14.56
N ARG A 180 -0.33 11.94 15.02
CA ARG A 180 0.22 10.69 15.58
C ARG A 180 0.22 10.64 17.10
N GLN A 181 -0.30 11.69 17.75
CA GLN A 181 -0.49 11.69 19.20
C GLN A 181 -1.59 10.70 19.59
N PRO A 182 -1.33 9.77 20.53
CA PRO A 182 -2.33 8.78 20.93
C PRO A 182 -3.46 9.46 21.72
N GLY A 183 -4.71 9.22 21.32
CA GLY A 183 -5.89 9.67 22.07
C GLY A 183 -6.22 8.81 23.30
N LEU A 184 -5.70 7.58 23.36
CA LEU A 184 -5.92 6.62 24.43
C LEU A 184 -4.65 5.81 24.67
N VAL A 185 -4.28 5.63 25.94
CA VAL A 185 -3.18 4.77 26.36
C VAL A 185 -3.76 3.64 27.22
N ILE A 186 -3.53 2.40 26.80
CA ILE A 186 -3.93 1.21 27.55
C ILE A 186 -2.66 0.49 27.97
N ASP A 187 -2.43 0.42 29.28
CA ASP A 187 -1.23 -0.18 29.87
C ASP A 187 -1.49 -1.63 30.29
N PHE A 188 -0.76 -2.56 29.67
CA PHE A 188 -0.81 -3.99 29.97
C PHE A 188 0.38 -4.46 30.83
N SER A 189 1.16 -3.55 31.41
CA SER A 189 2.39 -3.87 32.15
C SER A 189 2.16 -4.88 33.28
N ASP A 190 1.07 -4.74 34.04
CA ASP A 190 0.74 -5.64 35.15
C ASP A 190 0.38 -7.07 34.74
N ILE A 191 -0.10 -7.26 33.50
CA ILE A 191 -0.54 -8.57 33.00
C ILE A 191 0.33 -9.11 31.86
N LYS A 192 1.45 -8.43 31.54
CA LYS A 192 2.34 -8.79 30.42
C LYS A 192 2.80 -10.24 30.47
N GLY A 193 3.14 -10.75 31.67
CA GLY A 193 3.52 -12.14 31.88
C GLY A 193 2.39 -13.10 31.48
N THR A 194 1.19 -12.86 31.99
CA THR A 194 0.00 -13.66 31.69
C THR A 194 -0.36 -13.63 30.20
N VAL A 195 -0.31 -12.45 29.56
CA VAL A 195 -0.58 -12.32 28.12
C VAL A 195 0.40 -13.15 27.30
N LYS A 196 1.68 -13.13 27.65
CA LYS A 196 2.72 -13.90 26.96
C LYS A 196 2.58 -15.40 27.20
N GLU A 197 2.46 -15.83 28.45
CA GLU A 197 2.41 -17.25 28.82
C GLU A 197 1.16 -17.97 28.29
N ARG A 198 0.04 -17.25 28.20
CA ARG A 198 -1.24 -17.80 27.74
C ARG A 198 -1.61 -17.39 26.32
N GLU A 199 -0.70 -16.73 25.60
CA GLU A 199 -0.89 -16.26 24.22
C GLU A 199 -2.17 -15.42 24.01
N LEU A 200 -2.48 -14.51 24.94
CA LEU A 200 -3.77 -13.78 24.97
C LEU A 200 -3.79 -12.53 24.08
N TYR A 201 -2.90 -12.40 23.09
CA TYR A 201 -2.78 -11.18 22.28
C TYR A 201 -4.07 -10.85 21.50
N GLN A 202 -4.79 -11.87 21.03
CA GLN A 202 -6.06 -11.68 20.33
C GLN A 202 -7.17 -11.22 21.27
N ALA A 203 -7.22 -11.75 22.51
CA ALA A 203 -8.18 -11.31 23.52
C ALA A 203 -7.91 -9.87 23.97
N VAL A 204 -6.62 -9.51 24.13
CA VAL A 204 -6.19 -8.13 24.35
C VAL A 204 -6.65 -7.23 23.20
N GLY A 205 -6.37 -7.61 21.95
CA GLY A 205 -6.79 -6.85 20.77
C GLY A 205 -8.30 -6.67 20.68
N TYR A 206 -9.07 -7.71 20.99
CA TYR A 206 -10.53 -7.64 21.06
C TYR A 206 -10.99 -6.65 22.12
N TYR A 207 -10.46 -6.75 23.35
CA TYR A 207 -10.80 -5.82 24.44
C TYR A 207 -10.45 -4.38 24.10
N VAL A 208 -9.26 -4.12 23.54
CA VAL A 208 -8.86 -2.78 23.07
C VAL A 208 -9.89 -2.23 22.09
N GLY A 209 -10.36 -3.05 21.15
CA GLY A 209 -11.40 -2.67 20.19
C GLY A 209 -12.80 -2.44 20.79
N THR A 210 -13.05 -2.80 22.05
CA THR A 210 -14.30 -2.47 22.76
C THR A 210 -14.24 -1.15 23.54
N VAL A 211 -13.04 -0.61 23.76
CA VAL A 211 -12.83 0.60 24.57
C VAL A 211 -12.31 1.80 23.77
N ALA A 212 -11.96 1.59 22.50
CA ALA A 212 -11.51 2.60 21.53
C ALA A 212 -12.56 2.80 20.43
#